data_AF-A0A8B0SKL0-F1
#
_entry.id   AF-A0A8B0SKL0-F1
#
_cell.length_a   1.000
_cell.length_b   1.000
_cell.length_c   1.000
_cell.angle_alpha   90.00
_cell.angle_beta   90.00
_cell.angle_gamma   90.00
#
_symmetry.space_group_name_H-M   'P 1'
#
loop_
_entity.id
_entity.type
_entity.pdbx_description
1 polymer ?
#
loop_
_entity_poly.entity_id
_entity_poly.type
_entity_poly.pdbx_seq_one_letter_code
_entity_poly.pdbx_strand_id
1 'polypeptide(L)'
;MERITVSLDGELAEQFGQFMAQRGYSNRSEAVRDLIRTKLEAERLQAPAPDGFCIGSLTYIYNHHERELASRITQSHHDHHNLTVSMQHVHLDHDNCMETVIVRGAVRDVQAFADSVISSPGIRHGKLHLIPVAAQMDSHSHGKVPYANHFQHVHFSPIT
;
A
#
# COMPACT_ATOMS: atom_id res chain seq x y z
N MET A 1 -4.67 27.72 0.22
CA MET A 1 -3.47 27.18 0.89
C MET A 1 -3.41 27.84 2.26
N GLU A 2 -3.40 27.05 3.33
CA GLU A 2 -3.37 27.56 4.71
C GLU A 2 -1.91 27.63 5.19
N ARG A 3 -1.55 28.67 5.95
CA ARG A 3 -0.17 28.91 6.42
C ARG A 3 -0.10 28.74 7.93
N ILE A 4 0.75 27.82 8.37
CA ILE A 4 1.02 27.55 9.79
C ILE A 4 2.47 27.94 10.07
N THR A 5 2.69 28.66 11.17
CA THR A 5 4.02 28.98 11.70
C THR A 5 4.28 28.07 12.90
N VAL A 6 5.40 27.35 12.89
CA VAL A 6 5.79 26.44 13.98
C VAL A 6 7.12 26.91 14.55
N SER A 7 7.17 27.02 15.88
CA SER A 7 8.41 27.28 16.62
C SER A 7 8.92 25.95 17.17
N LEU A 8 10.21 25.68 16.96
CA LEU A 8 10.92 24.52 17.47
C LEU A 8 12.04 25.00 18.38
N ASP A 9 12.38 24.22 19.41
CA ASP A 9 13.63 24.45 20.15
C ASP A 9 14.85 24.19 19.26
N GLY A 10 16.01 24.68 19.70
CA GLY A 10 17.24 24.64 18.90
C GLY A 10 17.69 23.21 18.57
N GLU A 11 17.56 22.28 19.53
CA GLU A 11 17.98 20.89 19.34
C GLU A 11 17.09 20.18 18.32
N LEU A 12 15.76 20.34 18.46
CA LEU A 12 14.81 19.74 17.52
C LEU A 12 14.94 20.35 16.10
N ALA A 13 15.24 21.64 15.99
CA ALA A 13 15.49 22.28 14.70
C ALA A 13 16.76 21.73 14.02
N GLU A 14 17.82 21.43 14.78
CA GLU A 14 19.03 20.78 14.26
C GLU A 14 18.75 19.35 13.80
N GLN A 15 18.05 18.56 14.62
CA GLN A 15 17.65 17.19 14.27
C GLN A 15 16.79 17.18 13.00
N PHE A 16 15.86 18.13 12.86
CA PHE A 16 15.06 18.28 11.65
C PHE A 16 15.91 18.66 10.44
N GLY A 17 16.90 19.53 10.60
CA GLY A 17 17.85 19.89 9.54
C GLY A 17 18.67 18.68 9.05
N GLN A 18 19.14 17.83 9.97
CA GLN A 18 19.84 16.59 9.63
C GLN A 18 18.93 15.60 8.90
N PHE A 19 17.71 15.42 9.39
CA PHE A 19 16.68 14.61 8.72
C PHE A 19 16.45 15.08 7.29
N MET A 20 16.33 16.39 7.08
CA MET A 20 16.13 16.96 5.74
C MET A 20 17.29 16.64 4.80
N ALA A 21 18.53 16.82 5.26
CA ALA A 21 19.73 16.58 4.46
C ALA A 21 19.86 15.10 4.06
N GLN A 22 19.60 14.18 5.00
CA GLN A 22 19.66 12.73 4.75
C GLN A 22 18.61 12.27 3.73
N ARG A 23 17.42 12.88 3.74
CA ARG A 23 16.30 12.54 2.86
C ARG A 23 16.32 13.35 1.54
N GLY A 24 17.24 14.30 1.39
CA GLY A 24 17.39 15.11 0.17
C GLY A 24 16.32 16.18 -0.02
N TYR A 25 15.65 16.64 1.04
CA TYR A 25 14.62 17.68 0.91
C TYR A 25 15.26 19.04 0.62
N SER A 26 14.75 19.71 -0.41
CA SER A 26 15.18 21.07 -0.79
C SER A 26 14.49 22.17 0.02
N ASN A 27 13.33 21.87 0.63
CA ASN A 27 12.46 22.84 1.28
C ASN A 27 11.91 22.32 2.62
N ARG A 28 11.99 23.14 3.68
CA ARG A 28 11.44 22.82 5.01
C ARG A 28 9.95 22.55 4.96
N SER A 29 9.20 23.34 4.17
CA SER A 29 7.75 23.16 4.05
C SER A 29 7.37 21.84 3.37
N GLU A 30 8.23 21.31 2.51
CA GLU A 30 8.02 20.00 1.87
C GLU A 30 8.30 18.87 2.87
N ALA A 31 9.42 18.95 3.58
CA ALA A 31 9.75 18.00 4.64
C ALA A 31 8.68 17.96 5.75
N VAL A 32 8.17 19.12 6.20
CA VAL A 32 7.08 19.18 7.19
C VAL A 32 5.79 18.60 6.63
N ARG A 33 5.43 18.92 5.37
CA ARG A 33 4.20 18.39 4.76
C ARG A 33 4.25 16.88 4.61
N ASP A 34 5.40 16.35 4.21
CA ASP A 34 5.58 14.91 4.05
C ASP A 34 5.59 14.18 5.38
N LEU A 35 6.19 14.77 6.41
CA LEU A 35 6.18 14.25 7.78
C LEU A 35 4.75 14.23 8.36
N ILE A 36 3.98 15.31 8.18
CA ILE A 36 2.56 15.36 8.56
C ILE A 36 1.77 14.30 7.81
N ARG A 37 1.93 14.20 6.48
CA ARG A 37 1.20 13.20 5.67
C ARG A 37 1.53 11.79 6.14
N THR A 38 2.81 11.46 6.30
CA THR A 38 3.28 10.15 6.76
C THR A 38 2.69 9.81 8.12
N LYS A 39 2.66 10.77 9.05
CA LYS A 39 2.11 10.56 10.40
C LYS A 39 0.60 10.37 10.38
N LEU A 40 -0.13 11.21 9.66
CA LEU A 40 -1.59 11.09 9.52
C LEU A 40 -1.99 9.81 8.78
N GLU A 41 -1.24 9.42 7.75
CA GLU A 41 -1.44 8.16 7.04
C GLU A 41 -1.17 6.96 7.96
N ALA A 42 -0.08 6.99 8.74
CA ALA A 42 0.20 5.95 9.74
C ALA A 42 -0.91 5.85 10.81
N GLU A 43 -1.50 6.96 11.25
CA GLU A 43 -2.62 6.95 12.20
C GLU A 43 -3.93 6.46 11.56
N ARG A 44 -4.20 6.85 10.31
CA ARG A 44 -5.35 6.36 9.53
C ARG A 44 -5.26 4.86 9.25
N LEU A 45 -4.04 4.36 9.06
CA LEU A 45 -3.72 2.94 8.94
C LEU A 45 -3.87 2.17 10.25
N GLN A 46 -3.79 2.85 11.41
CA GLN A 46 -4.08 2.25 12.72
C GLN A 46 -5.59 2.21 13.03
N ALA A 47 -6.39 3.06 12.37
CA ALA A 47 -7.85 3.07 12.47
C ALA A 47 -8.55 2.93 11.10
N PRO A 48 -8.23 1.93 10.26
CA PRO A 48 -9.04 1.71 9.07
C PRO A 48 -10.42 1.27 9.55
N ALA A 49 -11.48 1.93 9.06
CA ALA A 49 -12.83 1.41 9.24
C ALA A 49 -12.85 -0.02 8.64
N PRO A 50 -13.19 -1.07 9.41
CA PRO A 50 -13.17 -2.45 8.94
C PRO A 50 -14.03 -2.67 7.69
N ASP A 51 -15.04 -1.82 7.50
CA ASP A 51 -16.02 -1.87 6.43
C ASP A 51 -15.66 -1.01 5.20
N GLY A 52 -14.49 -0.34 5.19
CA GLY A 52 -14.02 0.47 4.08
C GLY A 52 -13.35 -0.33 2.95
N PHE A 53 -13.16 0.30 1.79
CA PHE A 53 -12.33 -0.25 0.70
C PHE A 53 -10.90 0.29 0.75
N CYS A 54 -9.95 -0.51 0.26
CA CYS A 54 -8.55 -0.13 0.18
C CYS A 54 -7.90 -0.63 -1.12
N ILE A 55 -6.80 0.03 -1.47
CA ILE A 55 -5.75 -0.52 -2.33
C ILE A 55 -4.51 -0.67 -1.46
N GLY A 56 -3.67 -1.67 -1.71
CA GLY A 56 -2.46 -1.86 -0.94
C GLY A 56 -1.35 -2.56 -1.70
N SER A 57 -0.19 -2.61 -1.06
CA SER A 57 0.94 -3.45 -1.48
C SER A 57 1.35 -4.37 -0.34
N LEU A 58 1.29 -5.67 -0.59
CA LEU A 58 1.85 -6.69 0.27
C LEU A 58 3.22 -7.09 -0.27
N THR A 59 4.28 -6.90 0.51
CA THR A 59 5.63 -7.31 0.14
C THR A 59 6.15 -8.33 1.14
N TYR A 60 6.70 -9.44 0.64
CA TYR A 60 7.31 -10.47 1.48
C TYR A 60 8.53 -11.11 0.84
N ILE A 61 9.39 -11.71 1.68
CA ILE A 61 10.60 -12.42 1.30
C ILE A 61 10.54 -13.84 1.82
N TYR A 62 10.90 -14.81 0.99
CA TYR A 62 10.97 -16.22 1.36
C TYR A 62 12.12 -16.94 0.65
N ASN A 63 12.53 -18.07 1.21
CA ASN A 63 13.47 -18.98 0.57
C ASN A 63 12.70 -19.95 -0.34
N HIS A 64 12.98 -19.96 -1.64
CA HIS A 64 12.24 -20.78 -2.60
C HIS A 64 12.61 -22.27 -2.55
N HIS A 65 13.69 -22.64 -1.85
CA HIS A 65 14.02 -24.03 -1.53
C HIS A 65 13.16 -24.61 -0.41
N GLU A 66 12.41 -23.78 0.33
CA GLU A 66 11.48 -24.27 1.35
C GLU A 66 10.38 -25.11 0.72
N ARG A 67 10.28 -26.36 1.17
CA ARG A 67 9.40 -27.35 0.58
C ARG A 67 7.96 -26.85 0.61
N GLU A 68 7.32 -26.91 -0.55
CA GLU A 68 5.90 -26.54 -0.76
C GLU A 68 5.55 -25.07 -0.46
N LEU A 69 6.50 -24.22 -0.06
CA LEU A 69 6.20 -22.82 0.27
C LEU A 69 5.68 -22.04 -0.93
N ALA A 70 6.40 -22.09 -2.06
CA ALA A 70 5.98 -21.42 -3.29
C ALA A 70 4.59 -21.90 -3.76
N SER A 71 4.31 -23.20 -3.63
CA SER A 71 3.01 -23.77 -4.00
C SER A 71 1.89 -23.31 -3.06
N ARG A 72 2.13 -23.26 -1.74
CA ARG A 72 1.15 -22.77 -0.75
C ARG A 72 0.86 -21.29 -0.94
N ILE A 73 1.88 -20.48 -1.20
CA ILE A 73 1.73 -19.05 -1.51
C ILE A 73 0.88 -18.89 -2.77
N THR A 74 1.22 -19.61 -3.85
CA THR A 74 0.45 -19.59 -5.11
C THR A 74 -1.01 -19.97 -4.88
N GLN A 75 -1.27 -21.00 -4.08
CA GLN A 75 -2.64 -21.42 -3.75
C GLN A 75 -3.38 -20.34 -2.97
N SER A 76 -2.75 -19.69 -1.98
CA SER A 76 -3.36 -18.60 -1.23
C SER A 76 -3.77 -17.43 -2.14
N HIS A 77 -2.93 -17.08 -3.13
CA HIS A 77 -3.28 -16.10 -4.17
C HIS A 77 -4.46 -16.55 -5.03
N HIS A 78 -4.53 -17.82 -5.39
CA HIS A 78 -5.64 -18.37 -6.16
C HIS A 78 -6.96 -18.33 -5.39
N ASP A 79 -6.93 -18.68 -4.10
CA ASP A 79 -8.11 -18.66 -3.22
C ASP A 79 -8.62 -17.22 -2.99
N HIS A 80 -7.74 -16.22 -3.14
CA HIS A 80 -8.04 -14.80 -2.99
C HIS A 80 -7.83 -14.01 -4.29
N HIS A 81 -8.06 -14.63 -5.45
CA HIS A 81 -7.79 -14.02 -6.76
C HIS A 81 -8.58 -12.72 -7.00
N ASN A 82 -9.67 -12.51 -6.26
CA ASN A 82 -10.50 -11.31 -6.31
C ASN A 82 -9.85 -10.11 -5.61
N LEU A 83 -8.91 -10.35 -4.69
CA LEU A 83 -8.17 -9.32 -3.96
C LEU A 83 -6.86 -8.95 -4.66
N THR A 84 -6.20 -9.91 -5.33
CA THR A 84 -4.92 -9.67 -6.02
C THR A 84 -5.15 -9.02 -7.39
N VAL A 85 -4.57 -7.84 -7.59
CA VAL A 85 -4.59 -7.10 -8.86
C VAL A 85 -3.40 -7.50 -9.73
N SER A 86 -2.21 -7.56 -9.13
CA SER A 86 -0.99 -7.98 -9.81
C SER A 86 0.06 -8.45 -8.80
N MET A 87 1.02 -9.24 -9.26
CA MET A 87 2.14 -9.70 -8.45
C MET A 87 3.43 -9.59 -9.26
N GLN A 88 4.48 -9.08 -8.61
CA GLN A 88 5.83 -9.10 -9.11
C GLN A 88 6.69 -10.04 -8.26
N HIS A 89 7.43 -10.92 -8.90
CA HIS A 89 8.41 -11.81 -8.27
C HIS A 89 9.82 -11.40 -8.69
N VAL A 90 10.75 -11.35 -7.73
CA VAL A 90 12.14 -10.98 -7.94
C VAL A 90 13.05 -11.97 -7.23
N HIS A 91 13.96 -12.60 -7.96
CA HIS A 91 15.07 -13.35 -7.36
C HIS A 91 16.08 -12.36 -6.76
N LEU A 92 16.27 -12.41 -5.44
CA LEU A 92 17.26 -11.57 -4.74
C LEU A 92 18.66 -12.19 -4.80
N ASP A 93 18.72 -13.51 -4.63
CA ASP A 93 19.94 -14.31 -4.69
C ASP A 93 19.58 -15.78 -5.02
N HIS A 94 20.53 -16.71 -4.79
CA HIS A 94 20.35 -18.13 -5.07
C HIS A 94 19.22 -18.77 -4.26
N ASP A 95 18.90 -18.27 -3.07
CA ASP A 95 17.95 -18.90 -2.16
C ASP A 95 16.67 -18.06 -2.01
N ASN A 96 16.79 -16.73 -2.07
CA ASN A 96 15.74 -15.81 -1.65
C ASN A 96 15.00 -15.19 -2.83
N CYS A 97 13.68 -15.13 -2.68
CA CYS A 97 12.78 -14.41 -3.56
C CYS A 97 12.04 -13.32 -2.77
N MET A 98 11.80 -12.19 -3.43
CA MET A 98 10.90 -11.14 -2.96
C MET A 98 9.68 -11.10 -3.87
N GLU A 99 8.49 -11.08 -3.28
CA GLU A 99 7.25 -10.84 -3.99
C GLU A 99 6.62 -9.54 -3.50
N THR A 100 6.09 -8.75 -4.44
CA THR A 100 5.27 -7.56 -4.17
C THR A 100 3.95 -7.71 -4.90
N VAL A 101 2.87 -7.68 -4.14
CA VAL A 101 1.52 -7.99 -4.57
C VAL A 101 0.68 -6.74 -4.41
N ILE A 102 0.13 -6.24 -5.50
CA ILE A 102 -0.86 -5.17 -5.47
C ILE A 102 -2.21 -5.80 -5.17
N VAL A 103 -2.85 -5.32 -4.10
CA VAL A 103 -4.12 -5.84 -3.60
C VAL A 103 -5.18 -4.74 -3.58
N ARG A 104 -6.45 -5.12 -3.75
CA ARG A 104 -7.59 -4.21 -3.71
C ARG A 104 -8.85 -4.94 -3.22
N GLY A 105 -9.53 -4.36 -2.24
CA GLY A 105 -10.77 -4.95 -1.72
C GLY A 105 -11.23 -4.28 -0.43
N ALA A 106 -12.15 -4.92 0.27
CA ALA A 106 -12.50 -4.50 1.62
C ALA A 106 -11.27 -4.62 2.53
N VAL A 107 -11.06 -3.64 3.41
CA VAL A 107 -9.90 -3.59 4.33
C VAL A 107 -9.74 -4.92 5.06
N ARG A 108 -10.83 -5.42 5.66
CA ARG A 108 -10.80 -6.66 6.45
C ARG A 108 -10.32 -7.87 5.65
N ASP A 109 -10.74 -7.98 4.38
CA ASP A 109 -10.46 -9.13 3.54
C ASP A 109 -8.99 -9.08 3.07
N VAL A 110 -8.52 -7.87 2.71
CA VAL A 110 -7.12 -7.63 2.33
C VAL A 110 -6.18 -7.87 3.52
N GLN A 111 -6.55 -7.40 4.71
CA GLN A 111 -5.75 -7.62 5.92
C GLN A 111 -5.68 -9.11 6.28
N ALA A 112 -6.82 -9.81 6.28
CA ALA A 112 -6.84 -11.25 6.57
C ALA A 112 -6.02 -12.07 5.56
N PHE A 113 -6.13 -11.73 4.27
CA PHE A 113 -5.31 -12.35 3.22
C PHE A 113 -3.81 -12.13 3.49
N ALA A 114 -3.41 -10.88 3.71
CA ALA A 114 -2.02 -10.52 4.00
C ALA A 114 -1.49 -11.22 5.24
N ASP A 115 -2.26 -11.26 6.33
CA ASP A 115 -1.87 -11.93 7.57
C ASP A 115 -1.67 -13.43 7.34
N SER A 116 -2.51 -14.08 6.51
CA SER A 116 -2.33 -15.50 6.16
C SER A 116 -1.03 -15.76 5.38
N VAL A 117 -0.68 -14.86 4.47
CA VAL A 117 0.57 -14.97 3.70
C VAL A 117 1.75 -14.72 4.62
N ILE A 118 1.76 -13.63 5.39
CA ILE A 118 2.86 -13.23 6.27
C ILE A 118 3.12 -14.28 7.36
N SER A 119 2.07 -14.92 7.88
CA SER A 119 2.17 -15.96 8.90
C SER A 119 2.52 -17.36 8.34
N SER A 120 2.61 -17.52 7.01
CA SER A 120 2.96 -18.79 6.40
C SER A 120 4.40 -19.22 6.79
N PRO A 121 4.61 -20.46 7.27
CA PRO A 121 5.93 -20.93 7.66
C PRO A 121 6.93 -20.84 6.50
N GLY A 122 8.03 -20.13 6.72
CA GLY A 122 9.08 -19.90 5.72
C GLY A 122 9.08 -18.49 5.11
N ILE A 123 8.06 -17.67 5.39
CA ILE A 123 8.16 -16.21 5.20
C ILE A 123 9.11 -15.62 6.23
N ARG A 124 10.10 -14.86 5.77
CA ARG A 124 11.13 -14.22 6.62
C ARG A 124 10.78 -12.78 6.98
N HIS A 125 10.23 -12.06 6.00
CA HIS A 125 9.77 -10.69 6.14
C HIS A 125 8.47 -10.52 5.40
N GLY A 126 7.55 -9.75 5.96
CA GLY A 126 6.24 -9.47 5.38
C GLY A 126 5.75 -8.11 5.86
N LYS A 127 5.28 -7.28 4.93
CA LYS A 127 4.69 -5.98 5.26
C LYS A 127 3.55 -5.67 4.32
N LEU A 128 2.42 -5.28 4.90
CA LEU A 128 1.28 -4.73 4.19
C LEU A 128 1.30 -3.21 4.34
N HIS A 129 1.12 -2.52 3.22
CA HIS A 129 0.82 -1.10 3.17
C HIS A 129 -0.57 -0.91 2.58
N LEU A 130 -1.46 -0.23 3.29
CA LEU A 130 -2.83 0.02 2.84
C LEU A 130 -3.06 1.51 2.57
N ILE A 131 -3.89 1.80 1.59
CA ILE A 131 -4.36 3.13 1.24
C ILE A 131 -5.89 3.03 1.18
N PRO A 132 -6.61 3.52 2.21
CA PRO A 132 -8.06 3.52 2.16
C PRO A 132 -8.59 4.44 1.05
N VAL A 133 -9.56 3.93 0.30
CA VAL A 133 -10.18 4.54 -0.89
C VAL A 133 -11.69 4.56 -0.78
N ALA A 134 -12.32 5.59 -1.34
CA ALA A 134 -13.74 5.60 -1.61
C ALA A 134 -14.00 4.77 -2.86
N ALA A 135 -14.86 3.75 -2.75
CA ALA A 135 -15.33 2.98 -3.88
C ALA A 135 -16.68 3.53 -4.34
N GLN A 136 -16.74 4.06 -5.55
CA GLN A 136 -17.97 4.57 -6.17
C GLN A 136 -18.23 3.83 -7.48
N MET A 137 -19.47 3.38 -7.69
CA MET A 137 -19.90 2.86 -8.99
C MET A 137 -20.33 4.03 -9.84
N ASP A 138 -19.58 4.31 -10.90
CA ASP A 138 -19.97 5.30 -11.91
C ASP A 138 -20.16 4.64 -13.27
N SER A 139 -21.07 5.21 -14.05
CA SER A 139 -21.24 4.91 -15.46
C SER A 139 -20.78 6.11 -16.27
N HIS A 140 -19.74 5.94 -17.10
CA HIS A 140 -19.38 6.95 -18.08
C HIS A 140 -19.02 6.35 -19.43
N SER A 141 -19.14 7.18 -20.47
CA SER A 141 -18.86 6.81 -21.85
C SER A 141 -17.37 6.95 -22.14
N HIS A 142 -16.75 5.89 -22.69
CA HIS A 142 -15.43 5.96 -23.29
C HIS A 142 -15.58 6.16 -24.80
N GLY A 143 -15.29 7.39 -25.27
CA GLY A 143 -15.22 7.72 -26.69
C GLY A 143 -16.39 8.58 -27.21
N LYS A 144 -16.08 9.54 -28.09
CA LYS A 144 -17.06 10.40 -28.79
C LYS A 144 -17.67 9.67 -30.00
N VAL A 145 -18.16 8.45 -29.82
CA VAL A 145 -18.76 7.66 -30.91
C VAL A 145 -20.26 7.50 -30.63
N PRO A 146 -21.16 7.63 -31.63
CA PRO A 146 -22.60 7.67 -31.40
C PRO A 146 -23.22 6.39 -30.81
N TYR A 147 -22.43 5.33 -30.69
CA TYR A 147 -22.79 4.02 -30.12
C TYR A 147 -21.90 3.66 -28.92
N ALA A 148 -21.52 4.64 -28.10
CA ALA A 148 -20.73 4.36 -26.92
C ALA A 148 -21.58 3.61 -25.87
N ASN A 149 -21.25 2.34 -25.67
CA ASN A 149 -21.82 1.51 -24.61
C ASN A 149 -21.48 2.14 -23.24
N HIS A 150 -22.49 2.28 -22.39
CA HIS A 150 -22.30 2.73 -21.01
C HIS A 150 -21.79 1.54 -20.20
N PHE A 151 -20.52 1.56 -19.81
CA PHE A 151 -19.94 0.54 -18.96
C PHE A 151 -19.93 1.03 -17.51
N GLN A 152 -20.69 0.36 -16.65
CA GLN A 152 -20.54 0.54 -15.20
C GLN A 152 -19.19 -0.02 -14.76
N HIS A 153 -18.40 0.80 -14.06
CA HIS A 153 -17.18 0.35 -13.43
C HIS A 153 -16.95 1.10 -12.11
N VAL A 154 -16.12 0.50 -11.26
CA VAL A 154 -15.84 1.01 -9.92
C VAL A 154 -14.63 1.96 -9.99
N HIS A 155 -14.85 3.19 -9.53
CA HIS A 155 -13.81 4.19 -9.29
C HIS A 155 -13.29 4.07 -7.86
N PHE A 156 -11.97 4.12 -7.71
CA PHE A 156 -11.30 4.12 -6.42
C PHE A 156 -10.54 5.42 -6.27
N SER A 157 -11.03 6.29 -5.40
CA SER A 157 -10.40 7.59 -5.11
C SER A 157 -9.79 7.56 -3.71
N PRO A 158 -8.52 7.99 -3.53
CA PRO A 158 -7.92 8.10 -2.20
C PRO A 158 -8.78 8.98 -1.28
N ILE A 159 -9.08 8.49 -0.07
CA ILE A 159 -9.71 9.31 0.96
C ILE A 159 -8.58 10.15 1.59
N THR A 160 -8.48 11.42 1.21
CA THR A 160 -7.58 12.42 1.82
C THR A 160 -8.20 13.07 3.04
#